data_AF-A0A450Y150-F1
#
_entry.id   AF-A0A450Y150-F1
#
_cell.length_a   1.000
_cell.length_b   1.000
_cell.length_c   1.000
_cell.angle_alpha   90.00
_cell.angle_beta   90.00
_cell.angle_gamma   90.00
#
_symmetry.space_group_name_H-M   'P 1'
#
loop_
_entity.id
_entity.type
_entity.pdbx_description
1 polymer ?
#
loop_
_entity_poly.entity_id
_entity_poly.type
_entity_poly.pdbx_seq_one_letter_code
_entity_poly.pdbx_strand_id
1 'polypeptide(L)'
;MRANSADTRHMTGLIKLIPLLRYRDPEVYESFLKGEDDVERYLERVVGEMAGETDPRIYVNALRMMNRFDVSRDIQKGRSDFHIWAVSSDHMHTVAQHRAFHNDVTRRGIKSHFSVIDSDKGHDAFLLNEEKLIPYFERVL
;
A
#
# COMPACT_ATOMS: atom_id res chain seq x y z
N MET A 1 5.41 14.88 -27.07
CA MET A 1 5.72 13.80 -26.12
C MET A 1 6.23 14.46 -24.84
N ARG A 2 5.46 14.46 -23.74
CA ARG A 2 5.92 15.03 -22.47
C ARG A 2 6.82 13.98 -21.80
N ALA A 3 8.04 14.36 -21.42
CA ALA A 3 8.96 13.48 -20.71
C ALA A 3 8.48 13.28 -19.26
N ASN A 4 8.71 12.08 -18.72
CA ASN A 4 8.38 11.69 -17.33
C ASN A 4 8.97 12.63 -16.26
N SER A 5 9.92 13.50 -16.61
CA SER A 5 10.50 14.50 -15.69
C SER A 5 9.57 15.68 -15.38
N ALA A 6 8.48 15.89 -16.12
CA ALA A 6 7.53 16.98 -15.87
C ALA A 6 6.57 16.72 -14.69
N ASP A 7 6.43 15.47 -14.24
CA ASP A 7 5.59 15.07 -13.10
C ASP A 7 6.33 15.04 -11.75
N THR A 8 7.58 15.51 -11.73
CA THR A 8 8.47 15.48 -10.56
C THR A 8 7.90 16.17 -9.33
N ARG A 9 7.09 17.23 -9.43
CA ARG A 9 6.48 17.87 -8.24
C ARG A 9 5.42 16.99 -7.56
N HIS A 10 4.65 16.22 -8.32
CA HIS A 10 3.66 15.27 -7.76
C HIS A 10 4.35 14.01 -7.23
N MET A 11 5.38 13.53 -7.92
CA MET A 11 6.25 12.45 -7.41
C MET A 11 6.98 12.84 -6.13
N THR A 12 7.40 14.10 -5.98
CA THR A 12 8.03 14.57 -4.73
C THR A 12 7.07 14.46 -3.53
N GLY A 13 5.75 14.58 -3.75
CA GLY A 13 4.74 14.34 -2.71
C GLY A 13 4.61 12.87 -2.30
N LEU A 14 4.68 11.95 -3.27
CA LEU A 14 4.74 10.50 -3.03
C LEU A 14 6.06 10.06 -2.38
N ILE A 15 7.18 10.64 -2.81
CA ILE A 15 8.52 10.43 -2.19
C ILE A 15 8.54 10.99 -0.77
N LYS A 16 7.75 12.01 -0.43
CA LYS A 16 7.58 12.50 0.95
C LYS A 16 6.62 11.65 1.80
N LEU A 17 6.03 10.59 1.24
CA LEU A 17 5.39 9.51 2.01
C LEU A 17 6.37 8.40 2.37
N ILE A 18 7.63 8.44 1.86
CA ILE A 18 8.71 7.53 2.28
C ILE A 18 9.00 7.58 3.79
N PRO A 19 8.80 8.67 4.56
CA PRO A 19 8.87 8.61 6.01
C PRO A 19 7.87 7.61 6.63
N LEU A 20 6.71 7.34 5.98
CA LEU A 20 5.81 6.25 6.39
C LEU A 20 6.40 4.86 6.07
N LEU A 21 7.30 4.75 5.08
CA LEU A 21 8.08 3.55 4.83
C LEU A 21 9.18 3.35 5.88
N ARG A 22 9.59 4.38 6.61
CA ARG A 22 10.62 4.27 7.65
C ARG A 22 10.13 3.53 8.89
N TYR A 23 8.85 3.68 9.26
CA TYR A 23 8.19 2.82 10.26
C TYR A 23 8.04 1.37 9.77
N ARG A 24 7.87 1.22 8.45
CA ARG A 24 7.74 -0.08 7.78
C ARG A 24 9.09 -0.60 7.29
N ASP A 25 10.19 -0.08 7.86
CA ASP A 25 11.52 -0.61 7.64
C ASP A 25 11.59 -1.98 8.34
N PRO A 26 11.86 -3.07 7.60
CA PRO A 26 11.98 -4.40 8.18
C PRO A 26 12.96 -4.45 9.36
N GLU A 27 14.04 -3.67 9.35
CA GLU A 27 15.02 -3.65 10.44
C GLU A 27 14.43 -3.06 11.73
N VAL A 28 13.63 -2.01 11.62
CA VAL A 28 12.95 -1.38 12.77
C VAL A 28 11.90 -2.32 13.36
N TYR A 29 11.09 -2.96 12.51
CA TYR A 29 10.09 -3.94 12.94
C TYR A 29 10.72 -5.19 13.56
N GLU A 30 11.80 -5.71 12.97
CA GLU A 30 12.56 -6.84 13.51
C GLU A 30 13.25 -6.51 14.83
N SER A 31 13.69 -5.26 15.03
CA SER A 31 14.29 -4.82 16.30
C SER A 31 13.27 -4.85 17.45
N PHE A 32 12.02 -4.49 17.17
CA PHE A 32 10.90 -4.60 18.11
C PHE A 32 10.66 -6.07 18.49
N LEU A 33 10.56 -6.96 17.49
CA LEU A 33 10.35 -8.40 17.73
C LEU A 33 11.47 -9.09 18.52
N LYS A 34 12.69 -8.53 18.49
CA LYS A 34 13.89 -9.16 19.09
C LYS A 34 14.21 -8.70 20.51
N GLY A 35 13.64 -7.60 21.01
CA GLY A 35 14.07 -7.10 22.32
C GLY A 35 13.30 -5.93 22.91
N GLU A 36 12.11 -5.61 22.40
CA GLU A 36 11.30 -4.52 22.92
C GLU A 36 10.01 -5.10 23.53
N ASP A 37 10.04 -5.35 24.84
CA ASP A 37 8.93 -5.95 25.60
C ASP A 37 7.73 -4.99 25.77
N ASP A 38 7.87 -3.74 25.32
CA ASP A 38 6.91 -2.66 25.51
C ASP A 38 6.49 -2.01 24.18
N VAL A 39 5.27 -2.33 23.75
CA VAL A 39 4.62 -1.76 22.56
C VAL A 39 4.47 -0.25 22.65
N GLU A 40 4.20 0.33 23.82
CA GLU A 40 3.95 1.77 23.95
C GLU A 40 5.24 2.54 23.65
N ARG A 41 6.35 2.09 24.21
CA ARG A 41 7.68 2.66 23.97
C ARG A 41 8.09 2.58 22.50
N TYR A 42 7.80 1.46 21.84
CA TYR A 42 8.03 1.30 20.41
C TYR A 42 7.25 2.34 19.60
N LEU A 43 5.95 2.49 19.89
CA LEU A 43 5.08 3.46 19.21
C LEU A 43 5.54 4.90 19.45
N GLU A 44 5.96 5.24 20.67
CA GLU A 44 6.49 6.58 20.98
C GLU A 44 7.75 6.91 20.18
N ARG A 45 8.70 5.97 20.09
CA ARG A 45 9.92 6.15 19.28
C ARG A 45 9.56 6.43 17.82
N VAL A 46 8.68 5.61 17.25
CA VAL A 46 8.21 5.73 15.86
C VAL A 46 7.56 7.09 15.62
N VAL A 47 6.67 7.52 16.53
CA VAL A 47 6.01 8.82 16.43
C VAL A 47 7.03 9.96 16.48
N GLY A 48 8.03 9.85 17.37
CA GLY A 48 9.11 10.83 17.48
C GLY A 48 9.93 10.97 16.19
N GLU A 49 10.28 9.84 15.58
CA GLU A 49 10.99 9.81 14.30
C GLU A 49 10.15 10.38 13.14
N MET A 50 8.87 10.00 13.06
CA MET A 50 7.94 10.50 12.04
C MET A 50 7.69 12.00 12.14
N ALA A 51 7.56 12.54 13.36
CA ALA A 51 7.27 13.96 13.60
C ALA A 51 8.41 14.88 13.12
N GLY A 52 9.66 14.38 13.15
CA GLY A 52 10.83 15.11 12.66
C GLY A 52 10.90 15.23 11.13
N GLU A 53 10.23 14.33 10.39
CA GLU A 53 10.44 14.16 8.94
C GLU A 53 9.19 14.42 8.10
N THR A 54 8.01 14.52 8.72
CA THR A 54 6.73 14.64 8.02
C THR A 54 6.17 16.06 8.13
N ASP A 55 5.92 16.72 6.98
CA ASP A 55 5.14 17.97 6.96
C ASP A 55 3.64 17.64 7.19
N PRO A 56 3.02 18.11 8.30
CA PRO A 56 1.63 17.77 8.61
C PRO A 56 0.63 18.16 7.52
N ARG A 57 0.90 19.23 6.77
CA ARG A 57 0.03 19.70 5.68
C ARG A 57 0.02 18.71 4.52
N ILE A 58 1.19 18.15 4.20
CA ILE A 58 1.33 17.14 3.16
C ILE A 58 0.60 15.87 3.58
N TYR A 59 0.79 15.44 4.83
CA TYR A 59 0.12 14.27 5.40
C TYR A 59 -1.41 14.39 5.32
N VAL A 60 -1.98 15.51 5.79
CA VAL A 60 -3.43 15.74 5.74
C VAL A 60 -3.95 15.78 4.30
N ASN A 61 -3.20 16.38 3.36
CA ASN A 61 -3.59 16.41 1.96
C ASN A 61 -3.55 15.01 1.32
N ALA A 62 -2.56 14.18 1.67
CA ALA A 62 -2.51 12.79 1.21
C ALA A 62 -3.71 11.98 1.72
N LEU A 63 -4.07 12.11 3.00
CA LEU A 63 -5.28 11.46 3.55
C LEU A 63 -6.55 11.91 2.82
N ARG A 64 -6.69 13.21 2.53
CA ARG A 64 -7.82 13.74 1.76
C ARG A 64 -7.86 13.20 0.34
N MET A 65 -6.71 13.04 -0.30
CA MET A 65 -6.60 12.45 -1.63
C MET A 65 -7.04 10.98 -1.62
N MET A 66 -6.51 10.17 -0.69
CA MET A 66 -6.88 8.77 -0.54
C MET A 66 -8.39 8.60 -0.29
N ASN A 67 -8.97 9.40 0.60
CA ASN A 67 -10.40 9.34 0.91
C ASN A 67 -11.32 9.77 -0.25
N ARG A 68 -10.79 10.51 -1.22
CA ARG A 68 -11.56 10.99 -2.39
C ARG A 68 -11.22 10.23 -3.67
N PHE A 69 -10.23 9.34 -3.63
CA PHE A 69 -9.76 8.63 -4.81
C PHE A 69 -10.82 7.63 -5.26
N ASP A 70 -11.37 7.86 -6.45
CA ASP A 70 -12.33 6.96 -7.10
C ASP A 70 -12.05 6.93 -8.59
N VAL A 71 -11.53 5.79 -9.06
CA VAL A 71 -11.26 5.52 -10.49
C VAL A 71 -12.29 4.58 -11.11
N SER A 72 -13.35 4.21 -10.37
CA SER A 72 -14.35 3.24 -10.82
C SER A 72 -14.94 3.64 -12.19
N ARG A 73 -15.18 4.94 -12.41
CA ARG A 73 -15.73 5.46 -13.67
C ARG A 73 -14.75 5.40 -14.84
N ASP A 74 -13.45 5.46 -14.56
CA ASP A 74 -12.39 5.53 -15.57
C ASP A 74 -11.91 4.15 -16.02
N ILE A 75 -12.16 3.11 -15.23
CA ILE A 75 -11.86 1.73 -15.59
C ILE A 75 -12.82 1.28 -16.71
N GLN A 76 -12.29 1.02 -17.90
CA GLN A 76 -13.04 0.62 -19.09
C GLN A 76 -12.64 -0.77 -19.60
N LYS A 77 -13.61 -1.47 -20.21
CA LYS A 77 -13.42 -2.79 -20.83
C LYS A 77 -12.35 -2.74 -21.94
N GLY A 78 -11.50 -3.75 -21.98
CA GLY A 78 -10.50 -3.95 -23.05
C GLY A 78 -9.23 -3.10 -22.95
N ARG A 79 -9.09 -2.28 -21.89
CA ARG A 79 -7.88 -1.48 -21.68
C ARG A 79 -6.79 -2.20 -20.90
N SER A 80 -7.15 -3.11 -20.00
CA SER A 80 -6.18 -3.77 -19.11
C SER A 80 -6.76 -5.05 -18.50
N ASP A 81 -5.89 -6.00 -18.21
CA ASP A 81 -6.16 -7.13 -17.33
C ASP A 81 -5.79 -6.71 -15.89
N PHE A 82 -6.69 -6.96 -14.93
CA PHE A 82 -6.47 -6.58 -13.52
C PHE A 82 -5.97 -7.77 -12.71
N HIS A 83 -4.87 -7.60 -11.99
CA HIS A 83 -4.43 -8.52 -10.96
C HIS A 83 -4.63 -7.86 -9.60
N ILE A 84 -5.50 -8.46 -8.80
CA ILE A 84 -5.90 -7.95 -7.48
C ILE A 84 -5.41 -8.94 -6.43
N TRP A 85 -4.51 -8.47 -5.56
CA TRP A 85 -3.98 -9.25 -4.46
C TRP A 85 -4.48 -8.65 -3.14
N ALA A 86 -4.98 -9.52 -2.26
CA ALA A 86 -5.40 -9.13 -0.92
C ALA A 86 -4.63 -9.94 0.12
N VAL A 87 -4.29 -9.34 1.26
CA VAL A 87 -3.59 -10.03 2.35
C VAL A 87 -4.61 -10.51 3.38
N SER A 88 -4.47 -11.75 3.85
CA SER A 88 -5.41 -12.42 4.76
C SER A 88 -5.63 -11.64 6.07
N SER A 89 -4.58 -11.02 6.60
CA SER A 89 -4.58 -10.24 7.85
C SER A 89 -4.72 -8.73 7.67
N ASP A 90 -5.00 -8.22 6.45
CA ASP A 90 -5.16 -6.77 6.24
C ASP A 90 -6.48 -6.25 6.86
N HIS A 91 -6.34 -5.35 7.84
CA HIS A 91 -7.45 -4.66 8.51
C HIS A 91 -7.71 -3.24 7.99
N MET A 92 -6.83 -2.68 7.15
CA MET A 92 -7.00 -1.37 6.51
C MET A 92 -7.73 -1.51 5.16
N HIS A 93 -7.30 -2.46 4.33
CA HIS A 93 -7.93 -2.80 3.06
C HIS A 93 -8.22 -4.31 3.01
N THR A 94 -9.37 -4.66 3.59
CA THR A 94 -9.78 -6.04 3.82
C THR A 94 -9.90 -6.88 2.54
N VAL A 95 -9.77 -8.20 2.69
CA VAL A 95 -10.07 -9.18 1.64
C VAL A 95 -11.46 -8.98 1.05
N ALA A 96 -12.44 -8.62 1.87
CA ALA A 96 -13.82 -8.36 1.43
C ALA A 96 -13.90 -7.16 0.48
N GLN A 97 -13.19 -6.06 0.78
CA GLN A 97 -13.14 -4.89 -0.09
C GLN A 97 -12.48 -5.19 -1.44
N HIS A 98 -11.35 -5.88 -1.43
CA HIS A 98 -10.68 -6.29 -2.68
C HIS A 98 -11.53 -7.25 -3.51
N ARG A 99 -12.22 -8.19 -2.87
CA ARG A 99 -13.14 -9.11 -3.55
C ARG A 99 -14.34 -8.36 -4.14
N ALA A 100 -14.89 -7.37 -3.43
CA ALA A 100 -15.96 -6.53 -3.94
C ALA A 100 -15.52 -5.76 -5.19
N PHE A 101 -14.30 -5.21 -5.19
CA PHE A 101 -13.72 -4.55 -6.37
C PHE A 101 -13.52 -5.52 -7.54
N HIS A 102 -12.94 -6.70 -7.29
CA HIS A 102 -12.81 -7.77 -8.30
C HIS A 102 -14.15 -8.15 -8.93
N ASN A 103 -15.18 -8.32 -8.12
CA ASN A 103 -16.53 -8.64 -8.60
C ASN A 103 -17.12 -7.50 -9.44
N ASP A 104 -16.90 -6.25 -9.04
CA ASP A 104 -17.41 -5.09 -9.80
C ASP A 104 -16.77 -4.99 -11.19
N VAL A 105 -15.45 -5.11 -11.29
CA VAL A 105 -14.75 -5.05 -12.58
C VAL A 105 -15.12 -6.26 -13.47
N THR A 106 -15.23 -7.46 -12.88
CA THR A 106 -15.61 -8.67 -13.63
C THR A 106 -17.03 -8.57 -14.17
N ARG A 107 -17.97 -8.01 -13.40
CA ARG A 107 -19.37 -7.77 -13.84
C ARG A 107 -19.46 -6.82 -15.03
N ARG A 108 -18.48 -5.91 -15.18
CA ARG A 108 -18.37 -4.99 -16.31
C ARG A 108 -17.67 -5.62 -17.52
N GLY A 109 -17.35 -6.92 -17.46
CA GLY A 109 -16.70 -7.68 -18.51
C GLY A 109 -15.20 -7.37 -18.66
N ILE A 110 -14.57 -6.83 -17.61
CA ILE A 110 -13.13 -6.61 -17.56
C ILE A 110 -12.48 -7.88 -17.01
N LYS A 111 -11.40 -8.34 -17.67
CA LYS A 111 -10.66 -9.51 -17.21
C LYS A 111 -9.94 -9.17 -15.91
N SER A 112 -10.18 -9.96 -14.87
CA SER A 112 -9.60 -9.77 -13.56
C SER A 112 -9.23 -11.10 -12.92
N HIS A 113 -8.09 -11.12 -12.25
CA HIS A 113 -7.58 -12.22 -11.45
C HIS A 113 -7.53 -11.78 -9.99
N PHE A 114 -7.99 -12.64 -9.09
CA PHE A 114 -8.00 -12.38 -7.66
C PHE A 114 -7.21 -13.45 -6.93
N SER A 115 -6.31 -13.05 -6.02
CA SER A 115 -5.59 -13.98 -5.14
C SER A 115 -5.51 -13.43 -3.73
N VAL A 116 -5.54 -14.33 -2.75
CA VAL A 116 -5.33 -14.01 -1.34
C VAL A 116 -3.94 -14.49 -0.94
N ILE A 117 -3.17 -13.60 -0.33
CA ILE A 117 -1.82 -13.85 0.14
C ILE A 117 -1.87 -14.06 1.64
N ASP A 118 -1.27 -15.14 2.10
CA ASP A 118 -1.20 -15.44 3.51
C ASP A 118 0.02 -14.77 4.16
N SER A 119 -0.22 -13.74 4.97
CA SER A 119 0.79 -13.04 5.76
C SER A 119 0.20 -12.62 7.10
N ASP A 120 1.05 -12.54 8.12
CA ASP A 120 0.78 -12.02 9.45
C ASP A 120 1.08 -10.52 9.57
N LYS A 121 1.60 -9.88 8.51
CA LYS A 121 2.03 -8.46 8.51
C LYS A 121 0.94 -7.47 8.12
N GLY A 122 -0.30 -7.94 7.99
CA GLY A 122 -1.45 -7.10 7.69
C GLY A 122 -1.31 -6.29 6.41
N HIS A 123 -1.71 -5.03 6.48
CA HIS A 123 -1.58 -4.09 5.36
C HIS A 123 -0.14 -3.91 4.90
N ASP A 124 0.84 -4.08 5.79
CA ASP A 124 2.25 -3.78 5.49
C ASP A 124 2.97 -4.97 4.86
N ALA A 125 2.28 -6.10 4.65
CA ALA A 125 2.85 -7.29 4.02
C ALA A 125 3.40 -7.01 2.61
N PHE A 126 2.88 -6.01 1.89
CA PHE A 126 3.41 -5.67 0.57
C PHE A 126 4.82 -5.03 0.60
N LEU A 127 5.27 -4.61 1.78
CA LEU A 127 6.60 -4.04 2.04
C LEU A 127 7.48 -5.01 2.84
N LEU A 128 6.87 -5.77 3.74
CA LEU A 128 7.56 -6.60 4.72
C LEU A 128 7.67 -8.08 4.33
N ASN A 129 6.93 -8.54 3.31
CA ASN A 129 6.97 -9.92 2.81
C ASN A 129 7.11 -9.96 1.28
N GLU A 130 8.11 -9.26 0.74
CA GLU A 130 8.38 -9.27 -0.69
C GLU A 130 8.54 -10.69 -1.24
N GLU A 131 9.18 -11.59 -0.48
CA GLU A 131 9.36 -13.00 -0.83
C GLU A 131 8.04 -13.75 -1.05
N LYS A 132 6.98 -13.38 -0.33
CA LYS A 132 5.65 -13.98 -0.52
C LYS A 132 4.91 -13.39 -1.72
N LEU A 133 5.28 -12.18 -2.16
CA LEU A 133 4.67 -11.47 -3.28
C LEU A 133 5.31 -11.80 -4.62
N ILE A 134 6.62 -12.04 -4.66
CA ILE A 134 7.39 -12.32 -5.88
C ILE A 134 6.72 -13.39 -6.78
N PRO A 135 6.27 -14.55 -6.25
CA PRO A 135 5.62 -15.56 -7.08
C PRO A 135 4.31 -15.11 -7.74
N TYR A 136 3.68 -14.07 -7.20
CA TYR A 136 2.48 -13.47 -7.79
C TYR A 136 2.84 -12.45 -8.87
N PHE A 137 3.92 -11.68 -8.69
CA PHE A 137 4.42 -10.74 -9.70
C PHE A 137 4.93 -11.47 -10.96
N GLU A 138 5.70 -12.56 -10.78
CA GLU A 138 6.26 -13.36 -11.87
C GLU A 138 5.21 -14.05 -12.75
N ARG A 139 3.98 -14.20 -12.26
CA ARG A 139 2.87 -14.78 -13.04
C ARG A 139 2.20 -13.77 -13.97
N VAL A 140 2.52 -12.49 -13.81
CA VAL A 140 1.83 -11.37 -14.47
C VAL A 140 2.75 -10.60 -15.42
N LEU A 141 4.02 -10.47 -15.05
CA LEU A 141 5.09 -9.82 -15.83
C LEU A 141 5.75 -10.82 -16.79
#